data_AF-A0A8H4VBX5-F1
#
_entry.id   AF-A0A8H4VBX5-F1
#
_cell.length_a   1.000
_cell.length_b   1.000
_cell.length_c   1.000
_cell.angle_alpha   90.00
_cell.angle_beta   90.00
_cell.angle_gamma   90.00
#
_symmetry.space_group_name_H-M   'P 1'
#
loop_
_entity.id
_entity.type
_entity.pdbx_description
1 polymer ?
#
loop_
_entity_poly.entity_id
_entity_poly.type
_entity_poly.pdbx_seq_one_letter_code
_entity_poly.pdbx_strand_id
1 'polypeptide(L)'
;MDIDCDGDSTAPFNDTRCKSSLDTQSQTSFREELAPYGITDLNANIHTYVVFGNTGSKPGWPTFDPAAHGIKPLSVMAVVCGQRLVYGIWGDTNGDDGKKAMVGEASISLATACYGDSVDGDQGHDENDVLYLAFPGEAAVPGPDGAAWNASDPLEFERSLEPIGDMLVSGIGDVSSGRRARLPHAAGRLLVAAVTLAGLGV
;
A
#
# COMPACT_ATOMS: atom_id res chain seq x y z
N MET A 1 0.59 -1.27 14.16
CA MET A 1 1.33 -2.00 13.10
C MET A 1 1.77 -3.28 13.75
N ASP A 2 0.95 -4.32 13.58
CA ASP A 2 1.29 -5.66 14.05
C ASP A 2 2.25 -6.30 13.04
N ILE A 3 2.89 -7.39 13.45
CA ILE A 3 3.96 -8.02 12.68
C ILE A 3 3.44 -9.27 12.02
N ASP A 4 3.55 -9.30 10.70
CA ASP A 4 3.30 -10.47 9.88
C ASP A 4 4.62 -11.19 9.62
N CYS A 5 4.60 -12.50 9.85
CA CYS A 5 5.76 -13.39 9.72
C CYS A 5 5.50 -14.53 8.72
N ASP A 6 4.52 -14.33 7.84
CA ASP A 6 4.06 -15.34 6.92
C ASP A 6 4.97 -15.50 5.69
N GLY A 7 4.76 -16.59 4.97
CA GLY A 7 5.52 -16.89 3.75
C GLY A 7 6.73 -17.77 3.95
N ASP A 8 7.79 -17.47 3.20
CA ASP A 8 9.07 -18.16 3.28
C ASP A 8 9.75 -17.91 4.62
N SER A 9 9.73 -18.97 5.43
CA SER A 9 10.35 -19.07 6.76
C SER A 9 11.87 -19.07 6.78
N THR A 10 12.56 -19.00 5.63
CA THR A 10 14.02 -18.88 5.65
C THR A 10 14.40 -17.61 6.41
N ALA A 11 15.20 -17.76 7.46
CA ALA A 11 15.67 -16.65 8.27
C ALA A 11 17.11 -16.30 7.85
N PRO A 12 17.32 -15.52 6.78
CA PRO A 12 18.64 -14.99 6.50
C PRO A 12 19.13 -14.22 7.74
N PHE A 13 20.44 -14.15 7.92
CA PHE A 13 21.10 -13.44 9.03
C PHE A 13 20.84 -14.01 10.43
N ASN A 14 20.23 -15.19 10.57
CA ASN A 14 19.80 -15.77 11.84
C ASN A 14 18.84 -14.86 12.61
N ASP A 15 18.04 -14.05 11.91
CA ASP A 15 16.97 -13.30 12.56
C ASP A 15 15.92 -14.26 13.13
N THR A 16 15.74 -14.24 14.44
CA THR A 16 14.79 -15.11 15.14
C THR A 16 13.57 -14.38 15.65
N ARG A 17 13.38 -13.11 15.31
CA ARG A 17 12.29 -12.28 15.83
C ARG A 17 10.92 -12.80 15.42
N CYS A 18 10.80 -13.45 14.27
CA CYS A 18 9.55 -14.13 13.89
C CYS A 18 9.27 -15.45 14.66
N LYS A 19 10.22 -15.98 15.44
CA LYS A 19 10.01 -17.23 16.19
C LYS A 19 9.16 -17.04 17.46
N SER A 20 8.95 -15.81 17.91
CA SER A 20 8.04 -15.52 19.02
C SER A 20 6.59 -15.76 18.61
N SER A 21 6.23 -15.37 17.39
CA SER A 21 4.87 -15.54 16.85
C SER A 21 4.42 -17.00 16.84
N LEU A 22 3.23 -17.21 17.40
CA LEU A 22 2.51 -18.49 17.34
C LEU A 22 1.43 -18.49 16.25
N ASP A 23 1.29 -17.40 15.49
CA ASP A 23 0.23 -17.17 14.52
C ASP A 23 0.78 -17.02 13.09
N THR A 24 1.91 -17.67 12.79
CA THR A 24 2.51 -17.63 11.46
C THR A 24 1.89 -18.66 10.53
N GLN A 25 1.74 -18.32 9.26
CA GLN A 25 1.41 -19.23 8.18
C GLN A 25 2.60 -19.45 7.24
N SER A 26 2.66 -20.64 6.63
CA SER A 26 3.79 -21.03 5.77
C SER A 26 3.74 -20.45 4.37
N GLN A 27 2.79 -19.56 4.10
CA GLN A 27 2.61 -18.93 2.80
C GLN A 27 1.92 -17.58 2.93
N THR A 28 2.26 -16.64 2.03
CA THR A 28 1.49 -15.41 1.89
C THR A 28 0.30 -15.59 0.95
N SER A 29 -0.67 -14.67 0.98
CA SER A 29 -1.85 -14.70 0.11
C SER A 29 -1.53 -14.79 -1.39
N PHE A 30 -0.41 -14.21 -1.84
CA PHE A 30 -0.07 -14.12 -3.26
C PHE A 30 0.99 -15.12 -3.73
N ARG A 31 1.29 -16.14 -2.93
CA ARG A 31 2.27 -17.18 -3.25
C ARG A 31 2.15 -17.73 -4.68
N GLU A 32 0.93 -18.03 -5.14
CA GLU A 32 0.71 -18.60 -6.47
C GLU A 32 1.01 -17.61 -7.62
N GLU A 33 0.98 -16.30 -7.33
CA GLU A 33 1.25 -15.23 -8.29
C GLU A 33 2.75 -14.92 -8.41
N LEU A 34 3.59 -15.44 -7.51
CA LEU A 34 5.02 -15.09 -7.41
C LEU A 34 5.93 -15.89 -8.35
N ALA A 35 5.45 -16.97 -8.95
CA ALA A 35 6.27 -17.78 -9.87
C ALA A 35 6.91 -16.98 -11.03
N PRO A 36 6.21 -16.05 -11.71
CA PRO A 36 6.82 -15.19 -12.72
C PRO A 36 7.89 -14.23 -12.18
N TYR A 37 7.87 -13.94 -10.87
CA TYR A 37 8.81 -13.04 -10.19
C TYR A 37 10.09 -13.76 -9.74
N GLY A 38 10.17 -15.08 -9.94
CA GLY A 38 11.37 -15.86 -9.67
C GLY A 38 11.57 -16.29 -8.22
N ILE A 39 10.57 -16.06 -7.35
CA ILE A 39 10.55 -16.51 -5.96
C ILE A 39 9.38 -17.46 -5.71
N THR A 40 9.52 -18.32 -4.69
CA THR A 40 8.47 -19.27 -4.32
C THR A 40 7.41 -18.68 -3.40
N ASP A 41 7.80 -17.68 -2.60
CA ASP A 41 6.94 -16.89 -1.72
C ASP A 41 7.69 -15.61 -1.30
N LEU A 42 6.99 -14.67 -0.66
CA LEU A 42 7.62 -13.57 0.06
C LEU A 42 8.26 -14.12 1.34
N ASN A 43 9.38 -13.51 1.73
CA ASN A 43 10.07 -13.82 2.97
C ASN A 43 9.97 -12.60 3.89
N ALA A 44 9.31 -12.73 5.05
CA ALA A 44 9.08 -11.61 5.97
C ALA A 44 10.36 -10.88 6.43
N ASN A 45 11.50 -11.58 6.48
CA ASN A 45 12.80 -11.01 6.87
C ASN A 45 13.53 -10.26 5.73
N ILE A 46 13.07 -10.42 4.47
CA ILE A 46 13.68 -9.80 3.28
C ILE A 46 12.70 -8.84 2.61
N HIS A 47 11.50 -9.29 2.33
CA HIS A 47 10.54 -8.55 1.54
C HIS A 47 9.75 -7.61 2.44
N THR A 48 9.90 -6.29 2.22
CA THR A 48 9.05 -5.30 2.86
C THR A 48 7.64 -5.40 2.26
N TYR A 49 6.69 -5.90 3.04
CA TYR A 49 5.30 -6.01 2.59
C TYR A 49 4.31 -5.61 3.67
N VAL A 50 3.11 -5.29 3.22
CA VAL A 50 1.97 -4.89 4.03
C VAL A 50 0.86 -5.93 3.86
N VAL A 51 0.23 -6.28 4.97
CA VAL A 51 -1.03 -7.04 5.01
C VAL A 51 -2.16 -6.04 4.78
N PHE A 52 -2.67 -6.00 3.55
CA PHE A 52 -3.62 -4.97 3.12
C PHE A 52 -4.95 -5.57 2.69
N GLY A 53 -6.02 -5.03 3.27
CA GLY A 53 -7.34 -5.62 3.16
C GLY A 53 -7.49 -6.87 4.00
N ASN A 54 -8.71 -7.39 3.99
CA ASN A 54 -9.07 -8.53 4.80
C ASN A 54 -10.24 -9.30 4.21
N THR A 55 -10.21 -10.61 4.42
CA THR A 55 -11.28 -11.54 4.12
C THR A 55 -11.79 -12.16 5.42
N GLY A 56 -13.05 -12.60 5.43
CA GLY A 56 -13.63 -13.13 6.65
C GLY A 56 -15.05 -13.61 6.49
N SER A 57 -15.47 -14.41 7.45
CA SER A 57 -16.79 -15.05 7.54
C SER A 57 -17.50 -14.74 8.86
N LYS A 58 -16.79 -14.14 9.84
CA LYS A 58 -17.34 -13.81 11.15
C LYS A 58 -18.47 -12.76 11.03
N PRO A 59 -19.68 -13.03 11.57
CA PRO A 59 -20.81 -12.11 11.48
C PRO A 59 -20.51 -10.73 12.07
N GLY A 60 -20.78 -9.67 11.30
CA GLY A 60 -20.61 -8.28 11.73
C GLY A 60 -19.18 -7.74 11.65
N TRP A 61 -18.22 -8.53 11.17
CA TRP A 61 -16.86 -8.07 10.93
C TRP A 61 -16.78 -7.42 9.55
N PRO A 62 -16.27 -6.17 9.43
CA PRO A 62 -16.10 -5.54 8.14
C PRO A 62 -15.02 -6.24 7.33
N THR A 63 -15.23 -6.36 6.02
CA THR A 63 -14.22 -6.81 5.05
C THR A 63 -13.89 -5.67 4.09
N PHE A 64 -12.68 -5.68 3.59
CA PHE A 64 -12.16 -4.72 2.64
C PHE A 64 -11.35 -5.46 1.57
N ASP A 65 -11.81 -5.39 0.33
CA ASP A 65 -11.13 -5.93 -0.85
C ASP A 65 -10.42 -4.78 -1.58
N PRO A 66 -9.08 -4.67 -1.50
CA PRO A 66 -8.35 -3.63 -2.22
C PRO A 66 -8.49 -3.72 -3.74
N ALA A 67 -8.71 -4.91 -4.30
CA ALA A 67 -8.86 -5.10 -5.73
C ALA A 67 -10.14 -4.43 -6.28
N ALA A 68 -11.21 -4.40 -5.48
CA ALA A 68 -12.42 -3.64 -5.80
C ALA A 68 -12.18 -2.12 -5.93
N HIS A 69 -11.07 -1.62 -5.40
CA HIS A 69 -10.64 -0.23 -5.48
C HIS A 69 -9.53 0.01 -6.52
N GLY A 70 -9.23 -0.98 -7.35
CA GLY A 70 -8.24 -0.88 -8.42
C GLY A 70 -6.79 -1.01 -7.95
N ILE A 71 -6.57 -1.39 -6.69
CA ILE A 71 -5.25 -1.78 -6.20
C ILE A 71 -4.95 -3.20 -6.73
N LYS A 72 -3.75 -3.45 -7.21
CA LYS A 72 -3.37 -4.76 -7.76
C LYS A 72 -2.54 -5.54 -6.74
N PRO A 73 -2.68 -6.87 -6.63
CA PRO A 73 -1.73 -7.68 -5.87
C PRO A 73 -0.29 -7.29 -6.20
N LEU A 74 0.58 -7.32 -5.19
CA LEU A 74 2.00 -6.96 -5.31
C LEU A 74 2.26 -5.50 -5.73
N SER A 75 1.25 -4.62 -5.68
CA SER A 75 1.45 -3.18 -5.90
C SER A 75 2.30 -2.57 -4.79
N VAL A 76 3.16 -1.63 -5.15
CA VAL A 76 3.89 -0.79 -4.20
C VAL A 76 2.91 -0.01 -3.32
N MET A 77 3.21 -0.01 -2.03
CA MET A 77 2.57 0.77 -0.99
C MET A 77 3.62 1.68 -0.34
N ALA A 78 3.19 2.90 -0.01
CA ALA A 78 3.98 3.83 0.79
C ALA A 78 3.53 3.76 2.25
N VAL A 79 4.49 3.60 3.17
CA VAL A 79 4.24 3.54 4.61
C VAL A 79 4.99 4.67 5.29
N VAL A 80 4.26 5.55 5.98
CA VAL A 80 4.85 6.58 6.83
C VAL A 80 4.83 6.05 8.26
N CYS A 81 6.01 5.85 8.83
CA CYS A 81 6.22 5.24 10.14
C CYS A 81 7.56 5.72 10.72
N GLY A 82 7.71 5.82 12.04
CA GLY A 82 9.00 6.16 12.66
C GLY A 82 9.66 7.44 12.13
N GLN A 83 8.86 8.42 11.68
CA GLN A 83 9.31 9.67 11.00
C GLN A 83 10.06 9.44 9.67
N ARG A 84 9.75 8.35 8.98
CA ARG A 84 10.33 7.96 7.69
C ARG A 84 9.22 7.60 6.70
N LEU A 85 9.57 7.59 5.43
CA LEU A 85 8.80 6.95 4.37
C LEU A 85 9.53 5.66 4.00
N VAL A 86 8.81 4.54 4.03
CA VAL A 86 9.31 3.21 3.68
C VAL A 86 8.40 2.64 2.61
N TYR A 87 8.97 2.01 1.59
CA TYR A 87 8.19 1.33 0.57
C TYR A 87 8.08 -0.17 0.86
N GLY A 88 6.90 -0.70 0.60
CA GLY A 88 6.67 -2.14 0.59
C GLY A 88 5.72 -2.50 -0.55
N ILE A 89 5.34 -3.78 -0.63
CA ILE A 89 4.28 -4.23 -1.53
C ILE A 89 3.04 -4.64 -0.75
N TRP A 90 1.87 -4.62 -1.37
CA TRP A 90 0.74 -5.40 -0.90
C TRP A 90 1.09 -6.90 -1.07
N GLY A 91 1.55 -7.52 0.01
CA GLY A 91 2.06 -8.89 -0.01
C GLY A 91 1.13 -9.92 0.61
N ASP A 92 0.24 -9.49 1.51
CA ASP A 92 -0.71 -10.39 2.16
C ASP A 92 -2.09 -9.76 2.39
N THR A 93 -3.04 -10.58 2.81
CA THR A 93 -4.41 -10.21 3.14
C THR A 93 -4.82 -10.86 4.45
N ASN A 94 -5.39 -10.08 5.36
CA ASN A 94 -5.75 -10.61 6.67
C ASN A 94 -6.93 -11.57 6.61
N GLY A 95 -6.90 -12.62 7.42
CA GLY A 95 -8.05 -13.49 7.66
C GLY A 95 -8.94 -13.04 8.82
N ASP A 96 -9.83 -13.95 9.24
CA ASP A 96 -10.65 -13.83 10.46
C ASP A 96 -9.79 -13.95 11.73
N ASP A 97 -8.93 -12.98 12.01
CA ASP A 97 -8.01 -13.03 13.15
C ASP A 97 -8.47 -12.21 14.39
N GLY A 98 -8.13 -12.67 15.58
CA GLY A 98 -8.28 -11.93 16.82
C GLY A 98 -9.72 -11.73 17.27
N LYS A 99 -10.00 -10.55 17.86
CA LYS A 99 -11.32 -10.17 18.40
C LYS A 99 -12.13 -9.26 17.47
N LYS A 100 -11.51 -8.77 16.40
CA LYS A 100 -12.10 -7.85 15.41
C LYS A 100 -11.43 -8.09 14.06
N ALA A 101 -12.07 -7.65 12.98
CA ALA A 101 -11.41 -7.53 11.69
C ALA A 101 -10.14 -6.67 11.80
N MET A 102 -9.00 -7.22 11.39
CA MET A 102 -7.70 -6.55 11.38
C MET A 102 -7.22 -6.29 9.95
N VAL A 103 -6.40 -5.24 9.82
CA VAL A 103 -5.65 -4.84 8.61
C VAL A 103 -4.45 -4.02 9.06
N GLY A 104 -3.44 -3.87 8.21
CA GLY A 104 -2.31 -2.99 8.49
C GLY A 104 -1.23 -3.65 9.35
N GLU A 105 -1.11 -4.97 9.28
CA GLU A 105 0.12 -5.64 9.69
C GLU A 105 1.20 -5.41 8.63
N ALA A 106 2.46 -5.63 9.01
CA ALA A 106 3.59 -5.47 8.14
C ALA A 106 4.62 -6.56 8.38
N SER A 107 5.36 -6.92 7.34
CA SER A 107 6.47 -7.87 7.49
C SER A 107 7.49 -7.38 8.52
N ILE A 108 8.14 -8.31 9.22
CA ILE A 108 9.17 -7.96 10.22
C ILE A 108 10.26 -7.05 9.62
N SER A 109 10.62 -7.23 8.35
CA SER A 109 11.58 -6.35 7.64
C SER A 109 11.07 -4.92 7.48
N LEU A 110 9.80 -4.71 7.11
CA LEU A 110 9.21 -3.38 7.00
C LEU A 110 9.13 -2.71 8.37
N ALA A 111 8.63 -3.42 9.38
CA ALA A 111 8.53 -2.88 10.73
C ALA A 111 9.92 -2.57 11.32
N THR A 112 10.94 -3.38 11.01
CA THR A 112 12.34 -3.11 11.38
C THR A 112 12.85 -1.82 10.70
N ALA A 113 12.50 -1.56 9.45
CA ALA A 113 12.85 -0.30 8.79
C ALA A 113 12.25 0.93 9.49
N CYS A 114 11.06 0.79 10.08
CA CYS A 114 10.40 1.83 10.86
C CYS A 114 11.02 2.00 12.26
N TYR A 115 11.14 0.90 13.01
CA TYR A 115 11.31 0.92 14.47
C TYR A 115 12.57 0.19 14.97
N GLY A 116 13.34 -0.44 14.08
CA GLY A 116 14.54 -1.19 14.44
C GLY A 116 14.20 -2.50 15.16
N ASP A 117 15.05 -2.90 16.11
CA ASP A 117 14.94 -4.19 16.82
C ASP A 117 13.96 -4.18 18.01
N SER A 118 13.13 -3.14 18.14
CA SER A 118 12.10 -3.08 19.18
C SER A 118 10.83 -3.86 18.84
N VAL A 119 10.76 -4.43 17.64
CA VAL A 119 9.62 -5.21 17.15
C VAL A 119 10.02 -6.67 16.97
N ASP A 120 9.07 -7.57 17.18
CA ASP A 120 9.19 -8.99 16.90
C ASP A 120 7.81 -9.60 16.59
N GLY A 121 7.74 -10.90 16.30
CA GLY A 121 6.49 -11.56 15.90
C GLY A 121 5.33 -11.46 16.91
N ASP A 122 5.61 -11.14 18.18
CA ASP A 122 4.61 -10.91 19.24
C ASP A 122 4.56 -9.44 19.70
N GLN A 123 5.47 -8.59 19.19
CA GLN A 123 5.60 -7.19 19.60
C GLN A 123 5.59 -6.27 18.39
N GLY A 124 4.41 -5.71 18.10
CA GLY A 124 4.23 -4.66 17.10
C GLY A 124 4.43 -3.25 17.66
N HIS A 125 3.86 -2.28 16.95
CA HIS A 125 3.84 -0.85 17.30
C HIS A 125 2.40 -0.36 17.49
N ASP A 126 2.07 0.10 18.69
CA ASP A 126 0.68 0.36 19.13
C ASP A 126 0.19 1.79 18.82
N GLU A 127 1.10 2.74 18.61
CA GLU A 127 0.73 4.13 18.43
C GLU A 127 0.00 4.38 17.10
N ASN A 128 -0.97 5.30 17.13
CA ASN A 128 -1.77 5.70 15.96
C ASN A 128 -1.02 6.74 15.09
N ASP A 129 0.22 6.47 14.73
CA ASP A 129 1.09 7.36 13.95
C ASP A 129 1.64 6.70 12.66
N VAL A 130 1.09 5.54 12.29
CA VAL A 130 1.39 4.86 11.03
C VAL A 130 0.35 5.20 9.97
N LEU A 131 0.81 5.55 8.77
CA LEU A 131 -0.04 5.78 7.59
C LEU A 131 0.35 4.84 6.46
N TYR A 132 -0.63 4.10 5.93
CA TYR A 132 -0.49 3.26 4.73
C TYR A 132 -1.16 3.95 3.54
N LEU A 133 -0.46 4.01 2.41
CA LEU A 133 -0.94 4.58 1.16
C LEU A 133 -0.83 3.53 0.05
N ALA A 134 -1.98 3.13 -0.49
CA ALA A 134 -2.07 2.26 -1.67
C ALA A 134 -2.38 3.09 -2.92
N PHE A 135 -1.84 2.65 -4.06
CA PHE A 135 -1.99 3.35 -5.34
C PHE A 135 -2.72 2.45 -6.35
N PRO A 136 -3.80 2.93 -6.98
CA PRO A 136 -4.52 2.14 -7.96
C PRO A 136 -3.80 2.10 -9.31
N GLY A 137 -4.00 1.00 -10.03
CA GLY A 137 -3.57 0.83 -11.42
C GLY A 137 -2.21 0.14 -11.59
N GLU A 138 -1.94 -0.27 -12.83
CA GLU A 138 -0.78 -1.09 -13.21
C GLU A 138 0.57 -0.40 -12.94
N ALA A 139 0.61 0.93 -12.91
CA ALA A 139 1.84 1.68 -12.64
C ALA A 139 2.38 1.44 -11.22
N ALA A 140 1.56 0.93 -10.31
CA ALA A 140 1.99 0.56 -8.97
C ALA A 140 2.59 -0.84 -8.88
N VAL A 141 2.44 -1.69 -9.89
CA VAL A 141 2.94 -3.07 -9.88
C VAL A 141 4.37 -3.08 -10.43
N PRO A 142 5.39 -3.47 -9.64
CA PRO A 142 6.77 -3.55 -10.15
C PRO A 142 6.92 -4.57 -11.28
N GLY A 143 6.15 -5.65 -11.24
CA GLY A 143 6.31 -6.78 -12.13
C GLY A 143 7.62 -7.54 -11.88
N PRO A 144 7.88 -8.62 -12.66
CA PRO A 144 9.03 -9.51 -12.43
C PRO A 144 10.40 -8.85 -12.44
N ASP A 145 10.57 -7.78 -13.22
CA ASP A 145 11.86 -7.12 -13.42
C ASP A 145 11.96 -5.75 -12.72
N GLY A 146 10.89 -5.30 -12.05
CA GLY A 146 10.81 -3.95 -11.48
C GLY A 146 11.18 -3.84 -10.00
N ALA A 147 11.49 -4.95 -9.34
CA ALA A 147 11.97 -4.98 -7.96
C ALA A 147 13.01 -6.11 -7.79
N ALA A 148 13.81 -6.04 -6.73
CA ALA A 148 14.82 -7.02 -6.41
C ALA A 148 14.21 -8.25 -5.71
N TRP A 149 13.33 -8.99 -6.38
CA TRP A 149 12.61 -10.14 -5.80
C TRP A 149 13.52 -11.22 -5.21
N ASN A 150 14.72 -11.42 -5.78
CA ASN A 150 15.73 -12.34 -5.25
C ASN A 150 16.74 -11.66 -4.31
N ALA A 151 16.40 -10.51 -3.73
CA ALA A 151 17.24 -9.83 -2.76
C ALA A 151 17.60 -10.77 -1.61
N SER A 152 18.80 -10.61 -1.09
CA SER A 152 19.26 -11.38 0.08
C SER A 152 19.18 -10.57 1.37
N ASP A 153 18.84 -9.29 1.27
CA ASP A 153 18.85 -8.30 2.34
C ASP A 153 17.60 -7.40 2.25
N PRO A 154 16.97 -7.04 3.37
CA PRO A 154 15.74 -6.26 3.35
C PRO A 154 15.90 -4.84 2.82
N LEU A 155 17.07 -4.21 3.02
CA LEU A 155 17.34 -2.87 2.50
C LEU A 155 17.51 -2.89 0.98
N GLU A 156 18.08 -3.97 0.42
CA GLU A 156 18.15 -4.18 -1.03
C GLU A 156 16.75 -4.25 -1.66
N PHE A 157 15.85 -5.05 -1.08
CA PHE A 157 14.47 -5.16 -1.58
C PHE A 157 13.73 -3.82 -1.46
N GLU A 158 13.74 -3.21 -0.27
CA GLU A 158 13.04 -1.95 0.00
C GLU A 158 13.48 -0.84 -0.97
N ARG A 159 14.80 -0.65 -1.15
CA ARG A 159 15.35 0.36 -2.06
C ARG A 159 15.02 0.10 -3.52
N SER A 160 14.85 -1.16 -3.91
CA SER A 160 14.46 -1.48 -5.28
C SER A 160 13.06 -0.95 -5.64
N LEU A 161 12.22 -0.68 -4.62
CA LEU A 161 10.89 -0.11 -4.79
C LEU A 161 10.89 1.42 -4.88
N GLU A 162 11.93 2.11 -4.41
CA GLU A 162 12.03 3.58 -4.38
C GLU A 162 11.68 4.23 -5.73
N PRO A 163 12.17 3.79 -6.90
CA PRO A 163 11.86 4.45 -8.16
C PRO A 163 10.35 4.46 -8.50
N ILE A 164 9.64 3.38 -8.16
CA ILE A 164 8.19 3.29 -8.37
C ILE A 164 7.47 4.07 -7.28
N GLY A 165 7.87 3.88 -6.02
CA GLY A 165 7.29 4.54 -4.87
C GLY A 165 7.36 6.06 -4.93
N ASP A 166 8.54 6.61 -5.26
CA ASP A 166 8.76 8.05 -5.40
C ASP A 166 7.90 8.64 -6.52
N MET A 167 7.82 7.93 -7.65
CA MET A 167 6.96 8.29 -8.78
C MET A 167 5.49 8.37 -8.34
N LEU A 168 4.99 7.37 -7.62
CA LEU A 168 3.61 7.33 -7.13
C LEU A 168 3.32 8.44 -6.10
N VAL A 169 4.21 8.65 -5.14
CA VAL A 169 4.06 9.67 -4.10
C VAL A 169 4.12 11.08 -4.68
N SER A 170 4.99 11.33 -5.66
CA SER A 170 5.07 12.62 -6.34
C SER A 170 3.73 13.02 -7.00
N GLY A 171 2.95 12.03 -7.45
CA GLY A 171 1.63 12.24 -8.06
C GLY A 171 0.53 12.70 -7.09
N ILE A 172 0.69 12.51 -5.77
CA ILE A 172 -0.35 12.89 -4.77
C ILE A 172 -0.61 14.42 -4.79
N GLY A 173 0.43 15.22 -5.08
CA GLY A 173 0.31 16.67 -5.24
C GLY A 173 -0.34 17.11 -6.56
N ASP A 174 -0.07 16.38 -7.64
CA ASP A 174 -0.53 16.74 -9.00
C ASP A 174 -2.00 16.40 -9.27
N VAL A 175 -2.55 15.38 -8.59
CA VAL A 175 -3.99 15.07 -8.68
C VAL A 175 -4.85 16.20 -8.08
N SER A 176 -4.32 16.92 -7.09
CA SER A 176 -5.00 18.06 -6.46
C SER A 176 -5.09 19.29 -7.39
N SER A 177 -4.11 19.48 -8.28
CA SER A 177 -4.10 20.55 -9.28
C SER A 177 -4.89 20.18 -10.54
N GLY A 178 -4.93 18.89 -10.91
CA GLY A 178 -5.69 18.36 -12.05
C GLY A 178 -7.22 18.36 -11.87
N ARG A 179 -7.75 18.24 -10.63
CA ARG A 179 -9.20 18.32 -10.37
C ARG A 179 -9.81 19.73 -10.49
N ARG A 180 -8.99 20.79 -10.56
CA ARG A 180 -9.49 22.15 -10.88
C ARG A 180 -9.68 22.41 -12.38
N ALA A 181 -9.16 21.54 -13.25
CA ALA A 181 -9.09 21.83 -14.70
C ALA A 181 -10.19 21.20 -15.56
N ARG A 182 -11.28 20.65 -14.99
CA ARG A 182 -12.41 20.11 -15.80
C ARG A 182 -13.78 20.45 -15.23
N LEU A 183 -14.21 21.69 -15.49
CA LEU A 183 -15.61 21.98 -15.80
C LEU A 183 -15.63 22.80 -17.09
N PRO A 184 -16.08 22.26 -18.23
CA PRO A 184 -16.43 23.11 -19.36
C PRO A 184 -17.64 23.94 -18.93
N HIS A 185 -17.43 25.22 -18.63
CA HIS A 185 -18.51 26.18 -18.56
C HIS A 185 -19.14 26.24 -19.95
N ALA A 186 -20.29 25.59 -20.11
CA ALA A 186 -21.20 25.90 -21.20
C ALA A 186 -21.53 27.39 -21.09
N ALA A 187 -20.94 28.19 -21.97
CA ALA A 187 -21.23 29.61 -22.09
C ALA A 187 -22.65 29.78 -22.65
N GLY A 188 -23.66 29.62 -21.79
CA GLY A 188 -25.00 30.11 -22.04
C GLY A 188 -24.97 31.64 -22.04
N ARG A 189 -24.83 32.25 -23.22
CA ARG A 189 -25.00 33.69 -23.40
C ARG A 189 -26.44 34.07 -23.05
N LEU A 190 -26.62 34.74 -21.92
CA LEU A 190 -27.84 35.44 -21.58
C LEU A 190 -27.99 36.62 -22.55
N LEU A 191 -29.02 36.60 -23.40
CA LEU A 191 -29.41 37.75 -24.21
C LEU A 191 -29.92 38.86 -23.28
N VAL A 192 -29.33 40.06 -23.37
CA VAL A 192 -29.95 41.29 -22.90
C VAL A 192 -30.20 42.16 -24.12
N ALA A 193 -31.46 42.23 -24.55
CA ALA A 193 -31.91 43.17 -25.57
C ALA A 193 -32.13 44.54 -24.91
N ALA A 194 -31.29 45.52 -25.25
CA ALA A 194 -31.52 46.91 -24.89
C ALA A 194 -32.41 47.56 -25.95
N VAL A 195 -33.68 47.80 -25.58
CA VAL A 195 -34.58 48.67 -26.34
C VAL A 195 -34.18 50.12 -26.06
N THR A 196 -33.70 50.84 -27.08
CA THR A 196 -33.56 52.29 -27.02
C THR A 196 -34.76 52.93 -27.70
N LEU A 197 -35.52 53.69 -26.90
CA LEU A 197 -36.62 54.54 -27.32
C LEU A 197 -36.28 55.97 -26.93
N ALA A 198 -36.53 56.90 -27.85
CA ALA A 198 -36.44 58.37 -27.81
C ALA A 198 -35.33 58.92 -28.73
N GLY A 199 -35.58 59.89 -29.61
CA GLY A 199 -36.77 60.69 -29.84
C GLY A 199 -36.42 61.79 -30.84
N LEU A 200 -37.34 62.07 -31.77
CA LEU A 200 -37.28 63.18 -32.72
C LEU A 200 -37.40 64.53 -32.00
N GLY A 201 -36.66 65.55 -32.44
CA GLY A 201 -36.81 66.91 -31.95
C GLY A 201 -35.99 67.94 -32.72
N VAL A 202 -36.57 68.38 -33.84
CA VAL A 202 -36.46 69.64 -34.63
C VAL A 202 -35.12 70.38 -34.66
#